data_AF-A0A410H5Q8-F1
#
_entry.id   AF-A0A410H5Q8-F1
#
_cell.length_a   1.000
_cell.length_b   1.000
_cell.length_c   1.000
_cell.angle_alpha   90.00
_cell.angle_beta   90.00
_cell.angle_gamma   90.00
#
_symmetry.space_group_name_H-M   'P 1'
#
loop_
_entity.id
_entity.type
_entity.pdbx_description
1 polymer ?
#
loop_
_entity_poly.entity_id
_entity_poly.type
_entity_poly.pdbx_seq_one_letter_code
_entity_poly.pdbx_strand_id
1 'polypeptide(L)'
;MGKREFKTELDNEIIDWLLTLPLEQRKKELLQCNMNSLARAMAKKYTVSNAQKMAKGLGKNMEAEFVKAVRMYKGDLPFPTKTRKKIMQTRPRYWPPILASLILLLLIVFLDRLMP
;
A
#
# COMPACT_ATOMS: atom_id res chain seq x y z
N MET A 1 -5.30 14.20 23.35
CA MET A 1 -4.29 13.32 23.96
C MET A 1 -3.35 12.83 22.86
N GLY A 2 -2.05 13.07 22.99
CA GLY A 2 -1.06 12.53 22.06
C GLY A 2 -0.95 11.01 22.19
N LYS A 3 -0.85 10.29 21.08
CA LYS A 3 -0.63 8.84 21.11
C LYS A 3 0.77 8.54 21.64
N ARG A 4 0.94 7.50 22.46
CA ARG A 4 2.28 7.09 22.96
C ARG A 4 3.17 6.68 21.78
N GLU A 5 4.35 7.29 21.69
CA GLU A 5 5.38 6.97 20.70
C GLU A 5 6.46 6.08 21.33
N PHE A 6 6.93 5.10 20.57
CA PHE A 6 7.96 4.15 20.99
C PHE A 6 9.25 4.44 20.20
N LYS A 7 10.23 5.08 20.84
CA LYS A 7 11.50 5.53 20.20
C LYS A 7 12.75 5.04 20.92
N THR A 8 12.67 4.84 22.23
CA THR A 8 13.80 4.56 23.12
C THR A 8 13.83 3.10 23.54
N GLU A 9 14.94 2.66 24.13
CA GLU A 9 15.08 1.26 24.60
C GLU A 9 14.20 0.94 25.80
N LEU A 10 13.91 1.93 26.66
CA LEU A 10 12.93 1.86 27.75
C LEU A 10 11.53 1.50 27.24
N ASP A 11 11.19 1.91 26.02
CA ASP A 11 9.90 1.60 25.41
C ASP A 11 9.76 0.10 25.10
N ASN A 12 10.86 -0.67 25.07
CA ASN A 12 10.80 -2.12 24.94
C ASN A 12 10.20 -2.77 26.19
N GLU A 13 10.45 -2.26 27.39
CA GLU A 13 9.87 -2.80 28.63
C GLU A 13 8.35 -2.63 28.63
N ILE A 14 7.86 -1.52 28.07
CA ILE A 14 6.43 -1.28 27.87
C ILE A 14 5.84 -2.31 26.89
N ILE A 15 6.57 -2.67 25.83
CA ILE A 15 6.14 -3.70 24.87
C ILE A 15 6.10 -5.08 25.54
N ASP A 16 7.11 -5.41 26.34
CA ASP A 16 7.15 -6.64 27.13
C ASP A 16 5.96 -6.72 28.08
N TRP A 17 5.66 -5.61 28.79
CA TRP A 17 4.47 -5.50 29.64
C TRP A 17 3.17 -5.68 28.83
N LEU A 18 3.00 -4.99 27.70
CA LEU A 18 1.83 -5.10 26.84
C LEU A 18 1.58 -6.55 26.34
N LEU A 19 2.65 -7.31 26.09
CA LEU A 19 2.57 -8.72 25.69
C LEU A 19 2.05 -9.64 26.80
N THR A 20 2.29 -9.28 28.07
CA THR A 20 1.81 -10.03 29.24
C THR A 20 0.35 -9.73 29.60
N LEU A 21 -0.18 -8.57 29.20
CA LEU A 21 -1.55 -8.17 29.51
C LEU A 21 -2.61 -9.10 28.89
N PRO A 22 -3.77 -9.27 29.54
CA PRO A 22 -4.91 -9.96 28.95
C PRO A 22 -5.46 -9.19 27.75
N LEU A 23 -6.11 -9.94 26.84
CA LEU A 23 -6.48 -9.49 25.50
C LEU A 23 -7.35 -8.21 25.52
N GLU A 24 -8.29 -8.09 26.47
CA GLU A 24 -9.17 -6.92 26.57
C GLU A 24 -8.44 -5.63 27.01
N GLN A 25 -7.52 -5.74 27.97
CA GLN A 25 -6.73 -4.60 28.43
C GLN A 25 -5.73 -4.16 27.37
N ARG A 26 -5.09 -5.13 26.71
CA ARG A 26 -4.19 -4.87 25.59
C ARG A 26 -4.87 -4.08 24.47
N LYS A 27 -6.12 -4.40 24.12
CA LYS A 27 -6.88 -3.63 23.12
C LYS A 27 -7.03 -2.17 23.53
N LYS A 28 -7.37 -1.90 24.79
CA LYS A 28 -7.57 -0.53 25.30
C LYS A 28 -6.27 0.27 25.23
N GLU A 29 -5.16 -0.32 25.65
CA GLU A 29 -3.84 0.31 25.59
C GLU A 29 -3.36 0.53 24.15
N LEU A 30 -3.58 -0.43 23.25
CA LEU A 30 -3.19 -0.32 21.84
C LEU A 30 -3.90 0.82 21.11
N LEU A 31 -5.13 1.16 21.48
CA LEU A 31 -5.85 2.31 20.93
C LEU A 31 -5.18 3.65 21.28
N GLN A 32 -4.45 3.70 22.39
CA GLN A 32 -3.70 4.87 22.84
C GLN A 32 -2.27 4.92 22.26
N CYS A 33 -1.83 3.85 21.60
CA CYS A 33 -0.49 3.72 21.05
C CYS A 33 -0.42 4.16 19.58
N ASN A 34 0.74 4.67 19.17
CA ASN A 34 1.04 4.87 17.77
C ASN A 34 1.52 3.54 17.14
N MET A 35 0.65 2.96 16.32
CA MET A 35 0.86 1.65 15.69
C MET A 35 2.12 1.59 14.80
N ASN A 36 2.50 2.69 14.15
CA ASN A 36 3.68 2.73 13.30
C ASN A 36 4.98 2.69 14.12
N SER A 37 5.03 3.44 15.22
CA SER A 37 6.19 3.40 16.13
C SER A 37 6.28 2.06 16.85
N LEU A 38 5.13 1.49 17.27
CA LEU A 38 5.09 0.17 17.87
C LEU A 38 5.57 -0.90 16.90
N ALA A 39 5.13 -0.86 15.64
CA ALA A 39 5.57 -1.81 14.61
C ALA A 39 7.09 -1.72 14.36
N ARG A 40 7.65 -0.50 14.34
CA ARG A 40 9.09 -0.28 14.20
C ARG A 40 9.88 -0.80 15.40
N ALA A 41 9.41 -0.54 16.63
CA ALA A 41 10.05 -1.04 17.85
C ALA A 41 10.01 -2.58 17.90
N MET A 42 8.86 -3.17 17.55
CA MET A 42 8.74 -4.62 17.52
C MET A 42 9.59 -5.30 16.46
N ALA A 43 9.78 -4.67 15.29
CA ALA A 43 10.64 -5.21 14.25
C ALA A 43 12.12 -5.34 14.68
N LYS A 44 12.58 -4.52 15.63
CA LYS A 44 13.97 -4.53 16.09
C LYS A 44 14.32 -5.74 16.96
N LYS A 45 13.49 -6.05 17.96
CA LYS A 45 13.83 -7.03 19.02
C LYS A 45 12.92 -8.26 19.04
N TYR A 46 11.73 -8.18 18.45
CA TYR A 46 10.68 -9.18 18.63
C TYR A 46 10.46 -10.03 17.37
N THR A 47 9.91 -11.22 17.58
CA THR A 47 9.55 -12.13 16.49
C THR A 47 8.23 -11.73 15.85
N VAL A 48 7.98 -12.20 14.62
CA VAL A 48 6.69 -12.00 13.93
C VAL A 48 5.54 -12.65 14.71
N SER A 49 5.81 -13.73 15.45
CA SER A 49 4.81 -14.35 16.35
C SER A 49 4.38 -13.42 17.48
N ASN A 50 5.32 -12.68 18.08
CA ASN A 50 5.01 -11.67 19.09
C ASN A 50 4.20 -10.52 18.47
N ALA A 51 4.46 -10.17 17.22
CA ALA A 51 3.66 -9.19 16.50
C ALA A 51 2.23 -9.61 16.25
N GLN A 52 2.01 -10.88 15.88
CA GLN A 52 0.68 -11.45 15.77
C GLN A 52 -0.03 -11.46 17.13
N LYS A 53 0.65 -11.86 18.20
CA LYS A 53 0.08 -11.81 19.56
C LYS A 53 -0.30 -10.40 19.97
N MET A 54 0.54 -9.40 19.69
CA MET A 54 0.27 -8.01 20.01
C MET A 54 -0.95 -7.49 19.25
N ALA A 55 -1.03 -7.76 17.95
CA ALA A 55 -2.12 -7.29 17.11
C ALA A 55 -3.43 -8.06 17.29
N LYS A 56 -3.38 -9.22 17.96
CA LYS A 56 -4.52 -10.11 18.16
C LYS A 56 -5.66 -9.38 18.85
N GLY A 57 -6.79 -9.32 18.16
CA GLY A 57 -8.01 -8.70 18.67
C GLY A 57 -8.14 -7.20 18.38
N LEU A 58 -7.19 -6.61 17.66
CA LEU A 58 -7.49 -5.48 16.79
C LEU A 58 -8.40 -5.99 15.65
N GLY A 59 -9.17 -5.09 15.02
CA GLY A 59 -10.02 -5.50 13.88
C GLY A 59 -9.18 -6.20 12.80
N LYS A 60 -9.77 -7.19 12.10
CA LYS A 60 -9.07 -8.06 11.13
C LYS A 60 -8.16 -7.29 10.15
N ASN A 61 -8.60 -6.13 9.68
CA ASN A 61 -7.83 -5.30 8.73
C ASN A 61 -6.60 -4.67 9.40
N MET A 62 -6.77 -4.11 10.60
CA MET A 62 -5.69 -3.47 11.36
C MET A 62 -4.64 -4.48 11.82
N GLU A 63 -5.07 -5.70 12.17
CA GLU A 63 -4.17 -6.79 12.53
C GLU A 63 -3.25 -7.15 11.36
N ALA A 64 -3.82 -7.36 10.18
CA ALA A 64 -3.07 -7.68 8.97
C ALA A 64 -2.11 -6.55 8.57
N GLU A 65 -2.56 -5.29 8.62
CA GLU A 65 -1.74 -4.12 8.31
C GLU A 65 -0.56 -3.97 9.29
N PHE A 66 -0.79 -4.18 10.58
CA PHE A 66 0.26 -4.09 11.59
C PHE A 66 1.31 -5.18 11.43
N VAL A 67 0.89 -6.44 11.27
CA VAL A 67 1.83 -7.56 11.05
C VAL A 67 2.62 -7.35 9.76
N LYS A 68 1.96 -6.85 8.71
CA LYS A 68 2.63 -6.46 7.46
C LYS A 68 3.66 -5.37 7.69
N ALA A 69 3.32 -4.31 8.43
CA ALA A 69 4.24 -3.23 8.75
C ALA A 69 5.47 -3.72 9.53
N VAL A 70 5.28 -4.59 10.53
CA VAL A 70 6.40 -5.20 11.28
C VAL A 70 7.32 -5.99 10.36
N ARG A 71 6.77 -6.82 9.46
CA ARG A 71 7.56 -7.58 8.48
C ARG A 71 8.35 -6.66 7.53
N MET A 72 7.74 -5.55 7.09
CA MET A 72 8.41 -4.57 6.24
C MET A 72 9.56 -3.87 6.96
N TYR A 73 9.37 -3.46 8.21
CA TYR A 73 10.44 -2.85 9.00
C TYR A 73 11.55 -3.83 9.37
N LYS A 74 11.23 -5.13 9.48
CA LYS A 74 12.21 -6.19 9.71
C LYS A 74 13.04 -6.51 8.45
N GLY A 75 12.54 -6.14 7.26
CA GLY A 75 13.16 -6.45 5.97
C GLY A 75 12.62 -7.71 5.29
N ASP A 76 11.63 -8.39 5.89
CA ASP A 76 11.02 -9.60 5.31
C ASP A 76 10.14 -9.30 4.09
N LEU A 77 9.63 -8.07 3.98
CA LEU A 77 8.87 -7.58 2.83
C LEU A 77 9.41 -6.25 2.30
N PRO A 78 9.52 -6.07 0.98
CA PRO A 78 9.86 -4.77 0.41
C PRO A 78 8.76 -3.75 0.68
N PHE A 79 9.16 -2.49 0.89
CA PHE A 79 8.21 -1.38 0.89
C PHE A 79 7.55 -1.28 -0.49
N PRO A 80 6.22 -1.05 -0.59
CA PRO A 80 5.56 -0.91 -1.88
C PRO A 80 6.16 0.30 -2.59
N THR A 81 7.12 0.05 -3.48
CA THR A 81 7.59 1.03 -4.43
C THR A 81 6.41 1.34 -5.32
N LYS A 82 5.92 2.59 -5.27
CA LYS A 82 4.94 3.07 -6.23
C LYS A 82 5.58 2.97 -7.61
N THR A 83 5.44 1.83 -8.29
CA THR A 83 5.73 1.70 -9.71
C THR A 83 4.65 2.47 -10.43
N ARG A 84 4.77 3.79 -10.44
CA ARG A 84 4.01 4.66 -11.31
C ARG A 84 4.57 4.42 -12.69
N LYS A 85 4.17 3.31 -13.34
CA LYS A 85 4.35 3.16 -14.78
C LYS A 85 3.60 4.34 -15.39
N LYS A 86 4.33 5.40 -15.74
CA LYS A 86 3.82 6.41 -16.68
C LYS A 86 3.55 5.61 -17.95
N ILE A 87 2.29 5.21 -18.15
CA ILE A 87 1.82 4.81 -19.46
C ILE A 87 1.93 6.10 -20.26
N MET A 88 3.05 6.27 -20.94
CA MET A 88 3.28 7.38 -21.86
C MET A 88 2.34 7.10 -23.02
N GLN A 89 1.09 7.57 -22.87
CA GLN A 89 0.04 7.44 -23.86
C GLN A 89 0.45 8.37 -25.01
N THR A 90 1.30 7.88 -25.90
CA THR A 90 1.64 8.54 -27.14
C THR A 90 0.36 8.60 -27.97
N ARG A 91 -0.43 9.66 -27.80
CA ARG A 91 -1.56 9.94 -28.69
C ARG A 91 -0.98 10.12 -30.09
N PRO A 92 -1.31 9.25 -31.07
CA PRO A 92 -0.80 9.42 -32.42
C PRO A 92 -1.52 10.62 -33.05
N ARG A 93 -0.90 11.80 -32.96
CA ARG A 93 -1.43 13.07 -33.46
C ARG A 93 -1.69 13.07 -34.99
N TYR A 94 -1.17 12.06 -35.68
CA TYR A 94 -1.24 11.90 -37.14
C TYR A 94 -2.32 10.93 -37.62
N TRP A 95 -3.12 10.31 -36.73
CA TRP A 95 -4.24 9.45 -37.15
C TRP A 95 -5.36 10.18 -37.91
N PRO A 96 -5.79 11.38 -37.50
CA PRO A 96 -6.87 12.10 -38.20
C PRO A 96 -6.60 12.39 -39.69
N PRO A 97 -5.41 12.89 -40.10
CA PRO A 97 -5.15 13.15 -41.53
C PRO A 97 -5.04 11.87 -42.37
N ILE A 98 -4.57 10.75 -41.79
CA ILE A 98 -4.47 9.46 -42.50
C ILE A 98 -5.86 8.86 -42.76
N LEU A 99 -6.76 8.95 -41.78
CA LEU A 99 -8.15 8.54 -42.00
C LEU A 99 -8.83 9.40 -43.06
N ALA A 100 -8.61 10.72 -43.03
CA ALA A 100 -9.19 11.64 -43.99
C ALA A 100 -8.72 11.36 -45.42
N SER A 101 -7.45 11.03 -45.63
CA SER A 101 -6.92 10.69 -46.96
C SER A 101 -7.47 9.38 -47.51
N LEU A 102 -7.64 8.36 -46.65
CA LEU A 102 -8.28 7.09 -47.04
C LEU A 102 -9.74 7.26 -47.45
N ILE A 103 -10.51 8.07 -46.69
CA ILE A 103 -11.91 8.37 -47.01
C ILE A 103 -12.01 9.14 -48.32
N LEU A 104 -11.11 10.10 -48.56
CA LEU A 104 -11.09 10.88 -49.81
C LEU A 104 -10.81 10.00 -51.02
N LEU A 105 -9.85 9.07 -50.92
CA LEU A 105 -9.54 8.10 -51.98
C LEU A 105 -10.74 7.18 -52.28
N LEU A 106 -11.41 6.68 -51.25
CA LEU A 106 -12.62 5.86 -51.41
C LEU A 106 -13.74 6.63 -52.11
N LEU A 107 -13.95 7.90 -51.75
CA LEU A 107 -14.94 8.77 -52.39
C LEU A 107 -14.66 8.99 -53.88
N ILE A 108 -13.40 9.23 -54.25
CA ILE A 108 -13.01 9.40 -55.66
C ILE A 108 -13.31 8.13 -56.45
N VAL A 109 -12.91 6.96 -55.95
CA VAL A 109 -13.16 5.68 -56.62
C VAL A 109 -14.66 5.39 -56.73
N PHE A 110 -15.46 5.74 -55.71
CA PHE A 110 -16.90 5.57 -55.76
C PHE A 110 -17.56 6.50 -56.78
N LEU A 111 -17.14 7.75 -56.87
CA LEU A 111 -17.66 8.71 -57.86
C LEU A 111 -17.31 8.29 -59.30
N ASP A 112 -16.08 7.84 -59.53
CA ASP A 112 -15.60 7.34 -60.83
C ASP A 112 -16.34 6.07 -61.27
N ARG A 113 -16.78 5.23 -60.32
CA ARG A 113 -17.59 4.02 -60.58
C ARG A 113 -19.09 4.28 -60.75
N LEU A 114 -19.62 5.37 -60.20
CA LEU A 114 -21.05 5.71 -60.23
C LEU A 114 -21.42 6.65 -61.38
N MET A 115 -20.46 7.29 -62.02
CA MET A 115 -20.67 8.22 -63.12
C MET A 115 -19.81 7.77 -64.33
N PRO A 116 -20.33 6.88 -65.21
CA PRO A 116 -19.68 6.56 -66.47
C PRO A 116 -19.70 7.72 -67.47
#